data_AF-A0A822EXH1-F1
#
_entry.id   AF-A0A822EXH1-F1
#
_cell.length_a   1.000
_cell.length_b   1.000
_cell.length_c   1.000
_cell.angle_alpha   90.00
_cell.angle_beta   90.00
_cell.angle_gamma   90.00
#
_symmetry.space_group_name_H-M   'P 1'
#
loop_
_entity.id
_entity.type
_entity.pdbx_description
1 polymer ?
#
loop_
_entity_poly.entity_id
_entity_poly.type
_entity_poly.pdbx_seq_one_letter_code
_entity_poly.pdbx_strand_id
1 'polypeptide(L)'
;FVQNLVFYGVSQNTGAWLTNPYIAFFAGALVEIAAYFVVHLVLNRWGRKLPYSTFVFLFGLFAFFVVPIQMLMPKDSREQNILMFIINVILKFLASGSYAIIYIYANELFPTQGRNTGMGICSMVARFGAIIGTLSNDLL
;
A
#
# COMPACT_ATOMS: atom_id res chain seq x y z
N PHE A 1 -12.03 2.11 -2.12
CA PHE A 1 -11.94 0.90 -2.96
C PHE A 1 -10.50 0.62 -3.39
N VAL A 2 -9.99 1.30 -4.44
CA VAL A 2 -8.68 1.02 -5.07
C VAL A 2 -7.52 0.95 -4.08
N GLN A 3 -7.42 1.90 -3.15
CA GLN A 3 -6.32 1.89 -2.18
C GLN A 3 -6.32 0.70 -1.22
N ASN A 4 -7.50 0.18 -0.86
CA ASN A 4 -7.53 -0.99 0.02
C ASN A 4 -7.15 -2.25 -0.76
N LEU A 5 -7.63 -2.40 -2.00
CA LEU A 5 -7.21 -3.50 -2.87
C LEU A 5 -5.67 -3.54 -3.01
N VAL A 6 -5.06 -2.37 -3.24
CA VAL A 6 -3.60 -2.23 -3.30
C VAL A 6 -2.92 -2.59 -1.98
N PHE A 7 -3.37 -2.02 -0.86
CA PHE A 7 -2.78 -2.26 0.46
C PHE A 7 -2.81 -3.75 0.86
N TYR A 8 -3.96 -4.41 0.65
CA TYR A 8 -4.10 -5.84 0.94
C TYR A 8 -3.30 -6.68 -0.04
N GLY A 9 -3.28 -6.36 -1.34
CA GLY A 9 -2.50 -7.09 -2.34
C GLY A 9 -0.99 -7.11 -2.04
N VAL A 10 -0.43 -5.96 -1.63
CA VAL A 10 0.99 -5.86 -1.22
C VAL A 10 1.23 -6.58 0.10
N SER A 11 0.31 -6.46 1.07
CA SER A 11 0.45 -7.10 2.37
C SER A 11 0.42 -8.63 2.30
N GLN A 12 -0.42 -9.21 1.42
CA GLN A 12 -0.44 -10.65 1.18
C GLN A 12 0.88 -11.16 0.58
N ASN A 13 1.49 -10.38 -0.32
CA ASN A 13 2.77 -10.73 -0.92
C ASN A 13 3.97 -10.54 0.02
N THR A 14 3.84 -9.78 1.11
CA THR A 14 4.97 -9.41 1.98
C THR A 14 5.59 -10.63 2.69
N GLY A 15 4.80 -11.68 2.95
CA GLY A 15 5.28 -12.90 3.62
C GLY A 15 6.04 -13.90 2.75
N ALA A 16 6.01 -13.74 1.42
CA ALA A 16 6.53 -14.75 0.49
C ALA A 16 8.06 -14.71 0.30
N TRP A 17 8.70 -13.57 0.58
CA TRP A 17 10.09 -13.29 0.15
C TRP A 17 11.14 -13.48 1.25
N LEU A 18 10.72 -13.68 2.50
CA LEU A 18 11.60 -13.85 3.67
C LEU A 18 11.42 -15.25 4.26
N THR A 19 12.52 -15.86 4.66
CA THR A 19 12.54 -17.18 5.32
C THR A 19 11.72 -17.22 6.62
N ASN A 20 11.48 -16.05 7.24
CA ASN A 20 10.66 -15.95 8.46
C ASN A 20 9.56 -14.87 8.31
N PRO A 21 8.27 -15.26 8.26
CA PRO A 21 7.15 -14.35 8.05
C PRO A 21 6.92 -13.36 9.20
N TYR A 22 7.29 -13.72 10.44
CA TYR A 22 7.14 -12.81 11.60
C TYR A 22 8.01 -11.56 11.46
N ILE A 23 9.22 -11.72 10.93
CA ILE A 23 10.17 -10.62 10.73
C ILE A 23 9.68 -9.72 9.59
N ALA A 24 9.15 -10.31 8.50
CA ALA A 24 8.58 -9.57 7.39
C ALA A 24 7.37 -8.73 7.83
N PHE A 25 6.50 -9.29 8.66
CA PHE A 25 5.34 -8.58 9.20
C PHE A 25 5.75 -7.43 10.13
N PHE A 26 6.70 -7.67 11.03
CA PHE A 26 7.24 -6.64 11.92
C PHE A 26 7.89 -5.49 11.14
N ALA A 27 8.70 -5.81 10.14
CA ALA A 27 9.30 -4.81 9.25
C ALA A 27 8.21 -4.01 8.50
N GLY A 28 7.17 -4.68 8.00
CA GLY A 28 6.04 -4.03 7.36
C GLY A 28 5.30 -3.05 8.28
N ALA A 29 5.11 -3.41 9.56
CA ALA A 29 4.47 -2.53 10.55
C ALA A 29 5.33 -1.31 10.90
N LEU A 30 6.66 -1.47 11.03
CA LEU A 30 7.57 -0.35 11.23
C LEU A 30 7.55 0.64 10.05
N VAL A 31 7.49 0.10 8.83
CA VAL A 31 7.41 0.90 7.59
C VAL A 31 6.11 1.69 7.52
N GLU A 32 4.99 1.12 7.96
CA GLU A 32 3.72 1.83 8.09
C GLU A 32 3.82 3.03 9.04
N ILE A 33 4.39 2.83 10.23
CA ILE A 33 4.59 3.92 11.21
C ILE A 33 5.47 5.03 10.63
N ALA A 34 6.58 4.67 9.98
CA ALA A 34 7.47 5.61 9.33
C ALA A 34 6.76 6.38 8.19
N ALA A 35 5.93 5.69 7.40
CA ALA A 35 5.15 6.30 6.32
C ALA A 35 4.20 7.38 6.84
N TYR A 36 3.49 7.13 7.94
CA TYR A 36 2.62 8.13 8.54
C TYR A 36 3.39 9.37 9.00
N PHE A 37 4.57 9.18 9.60
CA PHE A 37 5.41 10.30 10.04
C PHE A 37 5.89 11.15 8.85
N VAL A 38 6.39 10.51 7.79
CA VAL A 38 6.84 11.20 6.57
C VAL A 38 5.68 11.93 5.90
N VAL A 39 4.52 11.30 5.77
CA VAL A 39 3.33 11.94 5.18
C VAL A 39 2.92 13.17 5.96
N HIS A 40 2.96 13.12 7.30
CA HIS A 40 2.63 14.27 8.13
C HIS A 40 3.54 15.47 7.83
N LEU A 41 4.85 15.25 7.68
CA LEU A 41 5.82 16.29 7.31
C LEU A 41 5.59 16.81 5.89
N VAL A 42 5.36 15.93 4.92
CA VAL A 42 5.16 16.27 3.51
C VAL A 42 3.88 17.10 3.32
N LEU A 43 2.79 16.71 3.98
CA LEU A 43 1.52 17.43 3.94
C LEU A 43 1.63 18.87 4.46
N ASN A 44 2.48 19.08 5.48
CA ASN A 44 2.69 20.40 6.07
C ASN A 44 3.49 21.33 5.14
N ARG A 45 4.25 20.80 4.17
CA ARG A 45 5.14 21.55 3.28
C ARG A 45 4.56 21.83 1.89
N TRP A 46 3.85 20.86 1.28
CA TRP A 46 3.48 20.90 -0.15
C TRP A 46 1.97 20.86 -0.43
N GLY A 47 1.12 20.98 0.60
CA GLY A 47 -0.33 20.89 0.45
C GLY A 47 -0.83 19.45 0.25
N ARG A 48 -2.12 19.26 -0.10
CA ARG A 48 -2.79 17.94 0.01
C ARG A 48 -2.93 17.15 -1.28
N LYS A 49 -3.09 17.81 -2.43
CA LYS A 49 -3.36 17.15 -3.73
C LYS A 49 -2.10 16.64 -4.44
N LEU A 50 -1.03 17.44 -4.43
CA LEU A 50 0.27 17.08 -5.04
C LEU A 50 0.90 15.82 -4.43
N PRO A 51 1.00 15.67 -3.09
CA PRO A 51 1.57 14.46 -2.53
C PRO A 51 0.73 13.23 -2.91
N TYR A 52 -0.60 13.30 -2.81
CA TYR A 52 -1.44 12.16 -3.18
C TYR A 52 -1.16 11.63 -4.61
N SER A 53 -1.11 12.54 -5.59
CA SER A 53 -0.83 12.16 -6.99
C SER A 53 0.57 11.55 -7.15
N THR A 54 1.59 12.14 -6.51
CA THR A 54 2.97 11.65 -6.60
C THR A 54 3.15 10.29 -5.94
N PHE A 55 2.56 10.04 -4.77
CA PHE A 55 2.60 8.73 -4.11
C PHE A 55 1.95 7.64 -4.97
N VAL A 56 0.79 7.92 -5.58
CA VAL A 56 0.09 6.95 -6.44
C VAL A 56 0.85 6.70 -7.74
N PHE A 57 1.43 7.75 -8.35
CA PHE A 57 2.23 7.62 -9.57
C PHE A 57 3.49 6.80 -9.33
N LEU A 58 4.22 7.09 -8.24
CA LEU A 58 5.40 6.32 -7.84
C LEU A 58 5.04 4.87 -7.54
N PHE A 59 3.92 4.63 -6.83
CA PHE A 59 3.44 3.27 -6.57
C PHE A 59 3.23 2.50 -7.88
N GLY A 60 2.53 3.10 -8.85
CA GLY A 60 2.29 2.48 -10.16
C GLY A 60 3.58 2.19 -10.92
N LEU A 61 4.55 3.10 -10.86
CA LEU A 61 5.85 2.93 -11.48
C LEU A 61 6.61 1.74 -10.88
N PHE A 62 6.71 1.66 -9.55
CA PHE A 62 7.36 0.53 -8.87
C PHE A 62 6.63 -0.80 -9.12
N ALA A 63 5.30 -0.80 -9.11
CA ALA A 63 4.51 -2.00 -9.39
C ALA A 63 4.70 -2.50 -10.83
N PHE A 64 4.84 -1.59 -11.80
CA PHE A 64 5.14 -1.94 -13.19
C PHE A 64 6.51 -2.61 -13.32
N PHE A 65 7.52 -2.19 -12.54
CA PHE A 65 8.84 -2.82 -12.55
C PHE A 65 8.88 -4.20 -11.88
N VAL A 66 7.96 -4.53 -10.97
CA VAL A 66 7.94 -5.87 -10.33
C VAL A 66 7.70 -7.00 -11.35
N VAL A 67 6.79 -6.81 -12.29
CA VAL A 67 6.40 -7.81 -13.29
C VAL A 67 7.58 -8.30 -14.14
N PRO A 68 8.37 -7.43 -14.82
CA PRO A 68 9.51 -7.88 -15.60
C PRO A 68 10.61 -8.49 -14.72
N ILE A 69 10.84 -8.00 -13.50
CA ILE A 69 11.84 -8.58 -12.59
C ILE A 69 11.46 -10.01 -12.19
N GLN A 70 10.17 -10.30 -11.99
CA GLN A 70 9.68 -11.66 -11.71
C GLN A 70 9.81 -12.60 -12.91
N MET A 71 9.68 -12.08 -14.14
CA MET A 71 9.79 -12.88 -15.37
C MET A 71 11.25 -13.12 -15.82
N LEU A 72 12.14 -12.14 -15.62
CA LEU A 72 13.53 -12.22 -16.12
C LEU A 72 14.47 -13.00 -15.20
N MET A 73 14.18 -13.08 -13.89
CA MET A 73 15.07 -13.71 -12.91
C MET A 73 14.55 -15.07 -12.41
N PRO A 74 15.42 -16.09 -12.29
CA PRO A 74 15.05 -17.40 -11.77
C PRO A 74 14.78 -17.36 -10.26
N LYS A 75 13.61 -17.89 -9.88
CA LYS A 75 12.95 -17.82 -8.56
C LYS A 75 13.79 -18.25 -7.35
N ASP A 76 14.90 -18.95 -7.55
CA ASP A 76 15.74 -19.51 -6.47
C ASP A 76 16.98 -18.67 -6.12
N SER A 77 17.13 -17.49 -6.72
CA SER A 77 18.28 -16.62 -6.46
C SER A 77 18.06 -15.81 -5.17
N ARG A 78 18.95 -15.95 -4.18
CA ARG A 78 18.93 -15.16 -2.92
C ARG A 78 18.88 -13.64 -3.18
N GLU A 79 19.53 -13.18 -4.24
CA GLU A 79 19.55 -11.78 -4.66
C GLU A 79 18.17 -11.28 -5.10
N GLN A 80 17.40 -12.12 -5.80
CA GLN A 80 16.04 -11.77 -6.24
C GLN A 80 15.10 -11.61 -5.03
N ASN A 81 15.20 -12.49 -4.04
CA ASN A 81 14.38 -12.39 -2.82
C ASN A 81 14.65 -11.10 -2.04
N ILE A 82 15.92 -10.68 -1.95
CA ILE A 82 16.28 -9.41 -1.30
C ILE A 82 15.75 -8.22 -2.10
N LEU A 83 15.91 -8.21 -3.42
CA LEU A 83 15.37 -7.16 -4.30
C LEU A 83 13.85 -7.05 -4.20
N MET A 84 13.13 -8.17 -4.27
CA MET A 84 11.68 -8.22 -4.11
C MET A 84 11.25 -7.73 -2.75
N PHE A 85 11.97 -8.09 -1.68
CA PHE A 85 11.67 -7.62 -0.34
C PHE A 85 11.81 -6.09 -0.24
N ILE A 86 12.89 -5.51 -0.75
CA ILE A 86 13.10 -4.06 -0.75
C ILE A 86 11.98 -3.35 -1.53
N ILE A 87 11.64 -3.85 -2.71
CA ILE A 87 10.57 -3.28 -3.53
C ILE A 87 9.21 -3.39 -2.81
N ASN A 88 8.91 -4.52 -2.17
CA ASN A 88 7.69 -4.68 -1.38
C ASN A 88 7.63 -3.70 -0.20
N VAL A 89 8.74 -3.48 0.49
CA VAL A 89 8.83 -2.48 1.57
C VAL A 89 8.54 -1.08 1.04
N ILE A 90 9.12 -0.71 -0.10
CA ILE A 90 8.86 0.59 -0.76
C ILE A 90 7.39 0.71 -1.16
N LEU A 91 6.83 -0.30 -1.83
CA LEU A 91 5.41 -0.32 -2.22
C LEU A 91 4.48 -0.19 -1.01
N LYS A 92 4.81 -0.88 0.09
CA LYS A 92 4.04 -0.80 1.35
C LYS A 92 4.11 0.59 1.98
N PHE A 93 5.26 1.26 1.92
CA PHE A 93 5.42 2.65 2.32
C PHE A 93 4.54 3.59 1.49
N LEU A 94 4.57 3.47 0.15
CA LEU A 94 3.79 4.31 -0.77
C LEU A 94 2.28 4.09 -0.60
N ALA A 95 1.85 2.83 -0.47
CA ALA A 95 0.45 2.48 -0.24
C ALA A 95 -0.06 3.08 1.09
N SER A 96 0.68 2.88 2.17
CA SER A 96 0.32 3.41 3.50
C SER A 96 0.28 4.93 3.51
N GLY A 97 1.23 5.58 2.86
CA GLY A 97 1.27 7.03 2.77
C GLY A 97 0.10 7.61 1.98
N SER A 98 -0.22 7.04 0.82
CA SER A 98 -1.39 7.46 0.03
C SER A 98 -2.72 7.22 0.75
N TYR A 99 -2.82 6.15 1.55
CA TYR A 99 -3.96 5.88 2.43
C TYR A 99 -4.14 6.97 3.48
N ALA A 100 -3.06 7.39 4.14
CA ALA A 100 -3.10 8.47 5.12
C ALA A 100 -3.63 9.79 4.51
N ILE A 101 -3.11 10.16 3.33
CA ILE A 101 -3.46 11.41 2.66
C ILE A 101 -4.93 11.42 2.24
N ILE A 102 -5.45 10.34 1.66
CA ILE A 102 -6.84 10.31 1.20
C ILE A 102 -7.84 10.35 2.36
N TYR A 103 -7.50 9.74 3.50
CA TYR A 103 -8.32 9.84 4.71
C TYR A 103 -8.38 11.27 5.24
N ILE A 104 -7.22 11.94 5.31
CA ILE A 104 -7.14 13.36 5.71
C ILE A 104 -7.95 14.23 4.73
N TYR A 105 -7.76 14.04 3.43
CA TYR A 105 -8.47 14.80 2.40
C TYR A 105 -9.99 14.56 2.42
N ALA A 106 -10.44 13.31 2.62
CA ALA A 106 -11.86 13.00 2.78
C ALA A 106 -12.46 13.73 3.98
N ASN A 107 -11.73 13.78 5.10
CA ASN A 107 -12.18 14.44 6.32
C ASN A 107 -12.38 15.96 6.18
N GLU A 108 -11.72 16.59 5.22
CA GLU A 108 -11.86 18.03 4.93
C GLU A 108 -12.97 18.32 3.94
N LEU A 109 -13.25 17.36 3.06
CA LEU A 109 -14.27 17.50 2.04
C LEU A 109 -15.68 17.23 2.58
N PHE A 110 -15.81 16.35 3.59
CA PHE A 110 -17.11 16.03 4.18
C PHE A 110 -17.43 16.92 5.39
N PRO A 111 -18.63 17.56 5.43
CA PRO A 111 -19.09 18.29 6.61
C PRO A 111 -19.30 17.33 7.80
N THR A 112 -19.10 17.84 9.02
CA THR A 112 -19.02 17.10 10.29
C THR A 112 -20.20 16.17 10.54
N GLN A 113 -21.39 16.46 10.01
CA GLN A 113 -22.60 15.67 10.23
C GLN A 113 -22.72 14.41 9.37
N GLY A 114 -21.94 14.27 8.28
CA GLY A 114 -22.00 13.12 7.36
C GLY A 114 -20.70 12.31 7.25
N ARG A 115 -19.63 12.76 7.91
CA ARG A 115 -18.27 12.22 7.78
C ARG A 115 -18.14 10.75 8.20
N ASN A 116 -18.76 10.35 9.32
CA ASN A 116 -18.73 8.96 9.78
C ASN A 116 -19.45 8.01 8.82
N THR A 117 -20.61 8.42 8.28
CA THR A 117 -21.38 7.61 7.33
C THR A 117 -20.66 7.49 5.99
N GLY A 118 -20.08 8.59 5.48
CA GLY A 118 -19.28 8.59 4.25
C GLY A 118 -18.05 7.71 4.35
N MET A 119 -17.27 7.82 5.43
CA MET A 119 -16.14 6.92 5.67
C MET A 119 -16.57 5.46 5.86
N GLY A 120 -17.73 5.22 6.50
CA GLY A 120 -18.30 3.88 6.67
C GLY A 120 -18.62 3.20 5.34
N ILE A 121 -19.28 3.90 4.41
CA ILE A 121 -19.59 3.39 3.07
C ILE A 121 -18.30 3.16 2.27
N CYS A 122 -17.34 4.09 2.33
CA CYS A 122 -16.04 3.90 1.69
C CYS A 122 -15.28 2.69 2.24
N SER A 123 -15.39 2.40 3.55
CA SER A 123 -14.80 1.24 4.20
C SER A 123 -15.50 -0.07 3.80
N MET A 124 -16.84 -0.08 3.70
CA MET A 124 -17.58 -1.24 3.19
C MET A 124 -17.17 -1.57 1.75
N VAL A 125 -17.16 -0.58 0.86
CA VAL A 125 -16.71 -0.77 -0.53
C VAL A 125 -15.25 -1.22 -0.57
N ALA A 126 -14.38 -0.64 0.28
CA ALA A 126 -13.00 -1.08 0.43
C ALA A 126 -12.85 -2.56 0.85
N ARG A 127 -13.71 -3.03 1.77
CA ARG A 127 -13.74 -4.43 2.21
C ARG A 127 -14.19 -5.37 1.09
N PHE A 128 -15.16 -4.98 0.27
CA PHE A 128 -15.51 -5.75 -0.94
C PHE A 128 -14.31 -5.90 -1.88
N GLY A 129 -13.51 -4.85 -2.08
CA GLY A 129 -12.28 -4.91 -2.88
C GLY A 129 -11.25 -5.88 -2.29
N ALA A 130 -11.05 -5.85 -0.98
CA ALA A 130 -10.14 -6.78 -0.31
C ALA A 130 -10.56 -8.24 -0.48
N ILE A 131 -11.86 -8.55 -0.31
CA ILE A 131 -12.42 -9.90 -0.44
C ILE A 131 -12.24 -10.44 -1.87
N ILE A 132 -12.55 -9.62 -2.89
CA ILE A 132 -12.37 -10.00 -4.30
C ILE A 132 -10.88 -10.25 -4.60
N GLY A 133 -9.99 -9.41 -4.07
CA GLY A 133 -8.55 -9.57 -4.24
C GLY A 133 -8.03 -10.88 -3.66
N THR A 134 -8.41 -11.22 -2.42
CA THR A 134 -8.03 -12.49 -1.80
C THR A 134 -8.60 -13.70 -2.54
N LEU A 135 -9.88 -13.64 -2.94
CA LEU A 135 -10.53 -14.73 -3.68
C LEU A 135 -9.82 -15.05 -5.00
N SER A 136 -9.29 -14.03 -5.68
CA SER A 136 -8.54 -14.24 -6.93
C SER A 136 -7.18 -14.93 -6.74
N ASN A 137 -6.58 -14.84 -5.55
CA ASN A 137 -5.32 -15.50 -5.23
C ASN A 137 -5.53 -16.98 -4.88
N ASP A 138 -6.64 -17.32 -4.22
CA ASP A 138 -6.98 -18.70 -3.85
C ASP A 138 -7.41 -19.57 -5.05
N LEU A 139 -7.81 -18.96 -6.17
CA LEU A 139 -8.31 -19.67 -7.35
C LEU A 139 -7.21 -20.05 -8.38
N LEU A 140 -5.97 -19.60 -8.16
CA LEU A 140 -4.80 -19.79 -9.04
C LEU A 140 -3.71 -20.61 -8.33
#